data_AF-A0A671UVX4-F1
#
_entry.id   AF-A0A671UVX4-F1
#
_cell.length_a   1.000
_cell.length_b   1.000
_cell.length_c   1.000
_cell.angle_alpha   90.00
_cell.angle_beta   90.00
_cell.angle_gamma   90.00
#
_symmetry.space_group_name_H-M   'P 1'
#
loop_
_entity.id
_entity.type
_entity.pdbx_description
1 polymer ?
#
loop_
_entity_poly.entity_id
_entity_poly.type
_entity_poly.pdbx_seq_one_letter_code
_entity_poly.pdbx_strand_id
1 'polypeptide(L)'
;MSQDNDLRLQLATREKLRKFNSLRGREVQPGEFWDVVVVTAADESQREAYELQISGKVDRKELPLGTQYKVFSDPPGCKIGNGGSTLYVLQQLNQIYGKTLGGMRVIIIHAGGFSQRLPSASAMGKIFSAMPLGDPVYQMLDLKLAVYVDFPLQMKPGVLVTCSDHIELYSIGEDQSIRFDQPGFTALAHPSPLSIGTTHGVFVLDLNEKSTHSEIENISCLRFLHKVSIDQMRASGAVCKRQNGCFSPSEYEFVYTDSTYYADYDTMKSLLNLLKELGSLECEIDAYGDFLQALGPKATIDYTSNTANVTKEESSLVKTRQKIFHLLKGTPLNVILLNNSKFYHIGTTSEYLFHLTEDLVLRNELGLLSSAFSVYVNEGSEGSSQSCVMYSVVDPGCSVGAGSVVEYSRLRAGASVGKGSIVSSCWVSAGLSVPDRVFIHSLCVIHKNQTGFVTVVFGINEDLKRSFEVPANLEELKFCGVSLADCLSHWGMKNEVLFSGDASSASLWKACLFPVCSDPQSSFSASLEMLQAVLSGSTFTLPKDTTLMSMQEALQCKNLEEMLKFRQGLHEDITQRT
;
A
#
# COMPACT_ATOMS: atom_id res chain seq x y z
N MET A 1 22.37 23.33 -3.75
CA MET A 1 22.39 22.03 -3.04
C MET A 1 21.10 21.25 -3.25
N SER A 2 19.89 21.78 -2.99
CA SER A 2 18.66 20.98 -3.20
C SER A 2 18.40 20.60 -4.66
N GLN A 3 18.53 21.54 -5.61
CA GLN A 3 18.29 21.26 -7.04
C GLN A 3 19.27 20.22 -7.65
N ASP A 4 20.53 20.20 -7.20
CA ASP A 4 21.51 19.21 -7.65
C ASP A 4 21.18 17.81 -7.08
N ASN A 5 20.77 17.75 -5.80
CA ASN A 5 20.32 16.52 -5.17
C ASN A 5 19.06 15.95 -5.85
N ASP A 6 18.09 16.80 -6.20
CA ASP A 6 16.88 16.40 -6.92
C ASP A 6 17.20 15.85 -8.33
N LEU A 7 18.14 16.48 -9.05
CA LEU A 7 18.61 15.99 -10.35
C LEU A 7 19.29 14.62 -10.24
N ARG A 8 20.18 14.43 -9.26
CA ARG A 8 20.83 13.13 -9.00
C ARG A 8 19.81 12.06 -8.66
N LEU A 9 18.82 12.38 -7.84
CA LEU A 9 17.74 11.47 -7.48
C LEU A 9 16.93 11.04 -8.72
N GLN A 10 16.58 11.99 -9.58
CA GLN A 10 15.89 11.73 -10.84
C GLN A 10 16.72 10.83 -11.77
N LEU A 11 18.02 11.12 -11.93
CA LEU A 11 18.92 10.32 -12.78
C LEU A 11 19.06 8.89 -12.24
N ALA A 12 19.30 8.74 -10.93
CA ALA A 12 19.41 7.44 -10.27
C ALA A 12 18.11 6.63 -10.35
N THR A 13 16.96 7.30 -10.30
CA THR A 13 15.64 6.67 -10.47
C THR A 13 15.47 6.16 -11.90
N ARG A 14 15.76 7.00 -12.91
CA ARG A 14 15.69 6.59 -14.33
C ARG A 14 16.64 5.43 -14.65
N GLU A 15 17.81 5.39 -14.02
CA GLU A 15 18.76 4.30 -14.20
C GLU A 15 18.22 2.97 -13.67
N LYS A 16 17.67 2.96 -12.45
CA LYS A 16 17.02 1.78 -11.86
C LYS A 16 15.85 1.29 -12.72
N LEU A 17 15.00 2.19 -13.19
CA LEU A 17 13.90 1.86 -14.09
C LEU A 17 14.40 1.27 -15.42
N ARG A 18 15.46 1.83 -16.00
CA ARG A 18 16.08 1.30 -17.23
C ARG A 18 16.68 -0.08 -17.02
N LYS A 19 17.37 -0.29 -15.90
CA LYS A 19 17.97 -1.58 -15.54
C LYS A 19 16.90 -2.64 -15.32
N PHE A 20 15.82 -2.32 -14.61
CA PHE A 20 14.70 -3.25 -14.47
C PHE A 20 14.08 -3.60 -15.82
N ASN A 21 13.83 -2.59 -16.68
CA ASN A 21 13.30 -2.83 -18.02
C ASN A 21 14.20 -3.71 -18.88
N SER A 22 15.53 -3.65 -18.75
CA SER A 22 16.44 -4.54 -19.50
C SER A 22 16.43 -5.99 -19.01
N LEU A 23 15.86 -6.26 -17.82
CA LEU A 23 15.68 -7.60 -17.27
C LEU A 23 14.30 -8.21 -17.59
N ARG A 24 13.29 -7.41 -17.94
CA ARG A 24 11.93 -7.89 -18.23
C ARG A 24 11.95 -8.88 -19.41
N GLY A 25 11.35 -10.06 -19.23
CA GLY A 25 11.32 -11.10 -20.26
C GLY A 25 12.65 -11.79 -20.53
N ARG A 26 13.73 -11.43 -19.83
CA ARG A 26 15.05 -12.05 -19.91
C ARG A 26 15.22 -13.06 -18.77
N GLU A 27 15.82 -14.20 -19.08
CA GLU A 27 16.25 -15.17 -18.06
C GLU A 27 17.48 -14.63 -17.31
N VAL A 28 17.30 -14.36 -16.02
CA VAL A 28 18.35 -13.80 -15.14
C VAL A 28 19.24 -14.90 -14.58
N GLN A 29 20.53 -14.61 -14.48
CA GLN A 29 21.50 -15.51 -13.84
C GLN A 29 21.47 -15.35 -12.31
N PRO A 30 21.94 -16.34 -11.54
CA PRO A 30 22.01 -16.24 -10.08
C PRO A 30 22.74 -14.98 -9.62
N GLY A 31 22.08 -14.17 -8.79
CA GLY A 31 22.60 -12.90 -8.26
C GLY A 31 22.41 -11.68 -9.16
N GLU A 32 22.01 -11.82 -10.43
CA GLU A 32 21.64 -10.66 -11.27
C GLU A 32 20.34 -10.01 -10.81
N PHE A 33 19.44 -10.80 -10.21
CA PHE A 33 18.16 -10.38 -9.67
C PHE A 33 17.78 -11.25 -8.46
N TRP A 34 16.56 -11.07 -7.93
CA TRP A 34 16.04 -11.84 -6.80
C TRP A 34 15.91 -13.33 -7.14
N ASP A 35 16.33 -14.20 -6.21
CA ASP A 35 16.13 -15.66 -6.36
C ASP A 35 14.64 -16.00 -6.15
N VAL A 36 14.01 -15.35 -5.16
CA VAL A 36 12.59 -15.49 -4.84
C VAL A 36 11.96 -14.13 -4.57
N VAL A 37 10.85 -13.83 -5.25
CA VAL A 37 9.98 -12.68 -4.97
C VAL A 37 8.70 -13.23 -4.33
N VAL A 38 8.41 -12.79 -3.10
CA VAL A 38 7.23 -13.20 -2.36
C VAL A 38 6.28 -12.02 -2.20
N VAL A 39 5.00 -12.25 -2.48
CA VAL A 39 3.90 -11.32 -2.18
C VAL A 39 3.01 -11.95 -1.12
N THR A 40 2.69 -11.22 -0.04
CA THR A 40 1.75 -11.72 0.98
C THR A 40 0.32 -11.31 0.64
N ALA A 41 -0.66 -12.18 0.86
CA ALA A 41 -2.09 -11.94 0.66
C ALA A 41 -2.85 -12.06 1.98
N ALA A 42 -3.97 -11.35 2.14
CA ALA A 42 -4.73 -11.41 3.40
C ALA A 42 -5.59 -12.68 3.52
N ASP A 43 -5.95 -13.31 2.40
CA ASP A 43 -6.73 -14.54 2.37
C ASP A 43 -6.48 -15.34 1.08
N GLU A 44 -7.07 -16.52 1.01
CA GLU A 44 -6.89 -17.46 -0.08
C GLU A 44 -7.39 -16.94 -1.43
N SER A 45 -8.54 -16.24 -1.45
CA SER A 45 -9.07 -15.65 -2.68
C SER A 45 -8.10 -14.61 -3.25
N GLN A 46 -7.47 -13.79 -2.40
CA GLN A 46 -6.44 -12.86 -2.82
C GLN A 46 -5.18 -13.57 -3.29
N ARG A 47 -4.76 -14.67 -2.63
CA ARG A 47 -3.61 -15.46 -3.08
C ARG A 47 -3.80 -15.91 -4.53
N GLU A 48 -4.94 -16.53 -4.84
CA GLU A 48 -5.27 -16.99 -6.19
C GLU A 48 -5.28 -15.84 -7.22
N ALA A 49 -5.92 -14.71 -6.89
CA ALA A 49 -5.97 -13.55 -7.77
C ALA A 49 -4.58 -12.93 -8.01
N TYR A 50 -3.72 -12.91 -6.99
CA TYR A 50 -2.36 -12.38 -7.10
C TYR A 50 -1.47 -13.31 -7.93
N GLU A 51 -1.63 -14.62 -7.79
CA GLU A 51 -0.96 -15.61 -8.65
C GLU A 51 -1.36 -15.45 -10.11
N LEU A 52 -2.65 -15.25 -10.40
CA LEU A 52 -3.13 -14.96 -11.76
C LEU A 52 -2.56 -13.66 -12.32
N GLN A 53 -2.48 -12.60 -11.52
CA GLN A 53 -1.87 -11.34 -11.95
C GLN A 53 -0.38 -11.51 -12.25
N ILE A 54 0.38 -12.14 -11.35
CA ILE A 54 1.82 -12.35 -11.52
C ILE A 54 2.09 -13.26 -12.72
N SER A 55 1.39 -14.38 -12.85
CA SER A 55 1.55 -15.29 -14.00
C SER A 55 1.24 -14.58 -15.31
N GLY A 56 0.16 -13.81 -15.38
CA GLY A 56 -0.15 -13.00 -16.55
C GLY A 56 0.97 -12.00 -16.89
N LYS A 57 1.61 -11.37 -15.89
CA LYS A 57 2.77 -10.51 -16.12
C LYS A 57 3.99 -11.28 -16.64
N VAL A 58 4.26 -12.47 -16.11
CA VAL A 58 5.35 -13.34 -16.59
C VAL A 58 5.09 -13.77 -18.04
N ASP A 59 3.87 -14.20 -18.37
CA ASP A 59 3.48 -14.62 -19.72
C ASP A 59 3.63 -13.50 -20.75
N ARG A 60 3.27 -12.27 -20.34
CA ARG A 60 3.46 -11.05 -21.15
C ARG A 60 4.90 -10.52 -21.13
N LYS A 61 5.85 -11.22 -20.50
CA LYS A 61 7.27 -10.84 -20.38
C LYS A 61 7.48 -9.50 -19.68
N GLU A 62 6.58 -9.13 -18.78
CA GLU A 62 6.64 -7.90 -18.00
C GLU A 62 7.49 -8.03 -16.74
N LEU A 63 7.90 -9.25 -16.38
CA LEU A 63 8.76 -9.55 -15.24
C LEU A 63 10.00 -10.33 -15.71
N PRO A 64 11.13 -10.24 -14.99
CA PRO A 64 12.30 -11.09 -15.24
C PRO A 64 11.97 -12.59 -15.17
N LEU A 65 12.56 -13.39 -16.06
CA LEU A 65 12.42 -14.85 -16.07
C LEU A 65 13.54 -15.49 -15.24
N GLY A 66 13.33 -16.71 -14.75
CA GLY A 66 14.28 -17.43 -13.90
C GLY A 66 14.08 -17.20 -12.39
N THR A 67 13.49 -16.07 -12.01
CA THR A 67 13.07 -15.79 -10.63
C THR A 67 11.84 -16.58 -10.22
N GLN A 68 11.81 -17.06 -8.98
CA GLN A 68 10.64 -17.72 -8.42
C GLN A 68 9.68 -16.70 -7.82
N TYR A 69 8.52 -16.50 -8.44
CA TYR A 69 7.45 -15.67 -7.86
C TYR A 69 6.51 -16.55 -7.03
N LYS A 70 6.29 -16.16 -5.77
CA LYS A 70 5.41 -16.88 -4.84
C LYS A 70 4.41 -15.93 -4.19
N VAL A 71 3.21 -16.43 -3.95
CA VAL A 71 2.20 -15.74 -3.16
C VAL A 71 1.80 -16.63 -2.00
N PHE A 72 1.75 -16.07 -0.80
CA PHE A 72 1.26 -16.77 0.39
C PHE A 72 0.17 -15.95 1.05
N SER A 73 -0.99 -16.58 1.26
CA SER A 73 -2.07 -16.06 2.08
C SER A 73 -1.72 -16.19 3.55
N ASP A 74 -2.19 -15.25 4.37
CA ASP A 74 -2.24 -15.45 5.80
C ASP A 74 -3.12 -16.68 6.13
N PRO A 75 -2.74 -17.50 7.12
CA PRO A 75 -3.54 -18.65 7.52
C PRO A 75 -4.92 -18.21 8.05
N PRO A 76 -5.96 -19.05 7.89
CA PRO A 76 -7.28 -18.73 8.41
C PRO A 76 -7.24 -18.58 9.93
N GLY A 77 -7.97 -17.59 10.46
CA GLY A 77 -8.04 -17.33 11.90
C GLY A 77 -7.97 -15.84 12.20
N CYS A 78 -7.27 -15.50 13.28
CA CYS A 78 -7.03 -14.11 13.66
C CYS A 78 -6.09 -13.43 12.67
N LYS A 79 -6.16 -12.09 12.59
CA LYS A 79 -5.20 -11.29 11.84
C LYS A 79 -3.81 -11.40 12.49
N ILE A 80 -2.82 -11.86 11.73
CA ILE A 80 -1.45 -12.09 12.25
C ILE A 80 -0.49 -10.93 12.03
N GLY A 81 -0.89 -9.90 11.27
CA GLY A 81 -0.06 -8.71 10.98
C GLY A 81 1.11 -9.00 10.04
N ASN A 82 1.78 -7.95 9.55
CA ASN A 82 2.87 -8.10 8.58
C ASN A 82 4.08 -8.87 9.14
N GLY A 83 4.36 -8.76 10.44
CA GLY A 83 5.38 -9.56 11.11
C GLY A 83 4.99 -11.03 11.19
N GLY A 84 3.71 -11.32 11.47
CA GLY A 84 3.17 -12.68 11.42
C GLY A 84 3.23 -13.26 10.01
N SER A 85 2.82 -12.51 9.00
CA SER A 85 2.93 -12.91 7.60
C SER A 85 4.38 -13.20 7.22
N THR A 86 5.33 -12.39 7.68
CA THR A 86 6.78 -12.64 7.47
C THR A 86 7.18 -13.99 8.03
N LEU A 87 6.83 -14.30 9.29
CA LEU A 87 7.13 -15.59 9.91
C LEU A 87 6.50 -16.76 9.14
N TYR A 88 5.24 -16.61 8.72
CA TYR A 88 4.53 -17.62 7.94
C TYR A 88 5.21 -17.87 6.59
N VAL A 89 5.61 -16.83 5.87
CA VAL A 89 6.38 -16.94 4.63
C VAL A 89 7.67 -17.72 4.85
N LEU A 90 8.42 -17.47 5.93
CA LEU A 90 9.64 -18.23 6.21
C LEU A 90 9.37 -19.72 6.41
N GLN A 91 8.26 -20.05 7.07
CA GLN A 91 7.85 -21.44 7.23
C GLN A 91 7.56 -22.08 5.86
N GLN A 92 6.79 -21.41 5.00
CA GLN A 92 6.45 -21.89 3.67
C GLN A 92 7.70 -22.06 2.78
N LEU A 93 8.58 -21.04 2.74
CA LEU A 93 9.83 -21.11 1.99
C LEU A 93 10.74 -22.23 2.49
N ASN A 94 10.84 -22.43 3.80
CA ASN A 94 11.63 -23.53 4.37
C ASN A 94 11.02 -24.90 4.04
N GLN A 95 9.69 -25.02 3.93
CA GLN A 95 9.04 -26.26 3.48
C GLN A 95 9.33 -26.56 2.01
N ILE A 96 9.34 -25.53 1.15
CA ILE A 96 9.58 -25.68 -0.30
C ILE A 96 11.05 -25.94 -0.60
N TYR A 97 11.96 -25.14 -0.03
CA TYR A 97 13.38 -25.11 -0.41
C TYR A 97 14.29 -25.84 0.60
N GLY A 98 13.84 -26.05 1.84
CA GLY A 98 14.64 -26.70 2.87
C GLY A 98 16.00 -26.03 3.04
N LYS A 99 17.08 -26.81 2.93
CA LYS A 99 18.45 -26.32 3.12
C LYS A 99 18.90 -25.32 2.04
N THR A 100 18.31 -25.33 0.84
CA THR A 100 18.75 -24.44 -0.24
C THR A 100 18.35 -22.98 0.02
N LEU A 101 17.37 -22.75 0.90
CA LEU A 101 16.97 -21.40 1.32
C LEU A 101 18.14 -20.58 1.87
N GLY A 102 19.12 -21.23 2.51
CA GLY A 102 20.32 -20.58 3.04
C GLY A 102 21.26 -19.97 1.99
N GLY A 103 21.04 -20.26 0.71
CA GLY A 103 21.78 -19.67 -0.40
C GLY A 103 20.99 -18.62 -1.19
N MET A 104 19.75 -18.32 -0.81
CA MET A 104 18.83 -17.49 -1.61
C MET A 104 18.73 -16.05 -1.10
N ARG A 105 18.52 -15.13 -2.03
CA ARG A 105 18.15 -13.73 -1.81
C ARG A 105 16.67 -13.58 -2.05
N VAL A 106 15.94 -13.38 -0.98
CA VAL A 106 14.47 -13.31 -0.99
C VAL A 106 14.04 -11.87 -0.76
N ILE A 107 13.06 -11.39 -1.53
CA ILE A 107 12.30 -10.18 -1.19
C ILE A 107 10.88 -10.59 -0.81
N ILE A 108 10.41 -10.11 0.34
CA ILE A 108 9.04 -10.25 0.82
C ILE A 108 8.38 -8.87 0.71
N ILE A 109 7.29 -8.80 -0.05
CA ILE A 109 6.51 -7.59 -0.26
C ILE A 109 5.13 -7.78 0.36
N HIS A 110 4.85 -7.02 1.41
CA HIS A 110 3.51 -7.01 1.99
C HIS A 110 2.53 -6.26 1.09
N ALA A 111 1.55 -6.96 0.51
CA ALA A 111 0.59 -6.39 -0.45
C ALA A 111 -0.48 -5.46 0.15
N GLY A 112 -0.44 -5.26 1.48
CA GLY A 112 -1.41 -4.51 2.25
C GLY A 112 -2.44 -5.42 2.94
N GLY A 113 -2.94 -4.97 4.10
CA GLY A 113 -4.06 -5.61 4.80
C GLY A 113 -5.40 -5.14 4.23
N PHE A 114 -6.36 -4.79 5.09
CA PHE A 114 -7.69 -4.35 4.67
C PHE A 114 -7.74 -3.08 3.80
N SER A 115 -6.65 -2.30 3.74
CA SER A 115 -6.55 -1.07 2.94
C SER A 115 -7.70 -0.08 3.13
N GLN A 116 -8.28 0.02 4.33
CA GLN A 116 -9.45 0.88 4.62
C GLN A 116 -9.24 2.37 4.34
N ARG A 117 -8.00 2.83 4.17
CA ARG A 117 -7.67 4.21 3.80
C ARG A 117 -7.56 4.44 2.30
N LEU A 118 -7.42 3.37 1.51
CA LEU A 118 -7.43 3.39 0.04
C LEU A 118 -8.29 2.19 -0.43
N PRO A 119 -9.63 2.31 -0.37
CA PRO A 119 -10.52 1.15 -0.51
C PRO A 119 -10.47 0.45 -1.87
N SER A 120 -10.04 1.14 -2.93
CA SER A 120 -9.88 0.55 -4.28
C SER A 120 -8.82 -0.55 -4.31
N ALA A 121 -7.88 -0.54 -3.35
CA ALA A 121 -6.84 -1.54 -3.22
C ALA A 121 -7.22 -2.69 -2.26
N SER A 122 -8.39 -2.65 -1.61
CA SER A 122 -8.77 -3.64 -0.60
C SER A 122 -9.06 -5.03 -1.17
N ALA A 123 -9.57 -5.11 -2.40
CA ALA A 123 -9.86 -6.39 -3.06
C ALA A 123 -8.64 -6.91 -3.84
N MET A 124 -8.08 -6.08 -4.73
CA MET A 124 -7.03 -6.45 -5.69
C MET A 124 -5.60 -6.27 -5.17
N GLY A 125 -5.43 -5.72 -3.96
CA GLY A 125 -4.13 -5.51 -3.34
C GLY A 125 -3.42 -4.23 -3.79
N LYS A 126 -2.79 -3.52 -2.85
CA LYS A 126 -2.04 -2.28 -3.15
C LYS A 126 -0.85 -2.55 -4.07
N ILE A 127 -0.24 -3.72 -3.95
CA ILE A 127 0.90 -4.11 -4.79
C ILE A 127 0.54 -4.21 -6.29
N PHE A 128 -0.75 -4.34 -6.62
CA PHE A 128 -1.27 -4.38 -7.99
C PHE A 128 -2.00 -3.09 -8.40
N SER A 129 -1.90 -2.03 -7.60
CA SER A 129 -2.33 -0.69 -8.02
C SER A 129 -1.52 -0.24 -9.24
N ALA A 130 -2.21 0.32 -10.24
CA ALA A 130 -1.53 0.88 -11.41
C ALA A 130 -0.73 2.11 -11.02
N MET A 131 0.41 2.30 -11.68
CA MET A 131 1.24 3.49 -11.57
C MET A 131 1.36 4.13 -12.95
N PRO A 132 1.23 5.46 -13.10
CA PRO A 132 1.16 6.07 -14.41
C PRO A 132 2.57 6.27 -15.02
N LEU A 133 3.33 5.19 -15.16
CA LEU A 133 4.64 5.18 -15.81
C LEU A 133 4.95 3.81 -16.42
N GLY A 134 5.95 3.78 -17.30
CA GLY A 134 6.42 2.56 -17.94
C GLY A 134 5.61 2.15 -19.16
N ASP A 135 6.22 1.30 -19.99
CA ASP A 135 5.60 0.71 -21.17
C ASP A 135 6.04 -0.77 -21.31
N PRO A 136 5.14 -1.76 -21.17
CA PRO A 136 3.75 -1.59 -20.72
C PRO A 136 3.71 -1.05 -19.29
N VAL A 137 2.61 -0.37 -18.97
CA VAL A 137 2.45 0.43 -17.74
C VAL A 137 2.68 -0.40 -16.47
N TYR A 138 3.33 0.22 -15.49
CA TYR A 138 3.73 -0.43 -14.27
C TYR A 138 2.55 -0.58 -13.30
N GLN A 139 2.61 -1.63 -12.50
CA GLN A 139 1.94 -1.68 -11.21
C GLN A 139 2.97 -1.41 -10.10
N MET A 140 2.50 -1.23 -8.87
CA MET A 140 3.39 -1.05 -7.72
C MET A 140 4.41 -2.19 -7.58
N LEU A 141 4.05 -3.42 -7.96
CA LEU A 141 4.97 -4.56 -8.03
C LEU A 141 6.21 -4.26 -8.89
N ASP A 142 6.00 -3.82 -10.12
CA ASP A 142 7.07 -3.47 -11.06
C ASP A 142 7.95 -2.36 -10.48
N LEU A 143 7.32 -1.35 -9.86
CA LEU A 143 8.04 -0.23 -9.27
C LEU A 143 8.90 -0.66 -8.07
N LYS A 144 8.38 -1.45 -7.13
CA LYS A 144 9.16 -1.96 -5.98
C LYS A 144 10.33 -2.81 -6.45
N LEU A 145 10.12 -3.68 -7.44
CA LEU A 145 11.19 -4.50 -8.02
C LEU A 145 12.23 -3.65 -8.73
N ALA A 146 11.82 -2.58 -9.41
CA ALA A 146 12.74 -1.67 -10.08
C ALA A 146 13.56 -0.84 -9.09
N VAL A 147 12.94 -0.30 -8.03
CA VAL A 147 13.62 0.50 -7.00
C VAL A 147 14.71 -0.29 -6.27
N TYR A 148 14.55 -1.60 -6.14
CA TYR A 148 15.52 -2.47 -5.47
C TYR A 148 16.31 -3.39 -6.44
N VAL A 149 16.33 -3.06 -7.73
CA VAL A 149 16.98 -3.88 -8.76
C VAL A 149 18.49 -4.08 -8.53
N ASP A 150 19.13 -3.19 -7.77
CA ASP A 150 20.56 -3.22 -7.51
C ASP A 150 20.97 -4.10 -6.32
N PHE A 151 20.03 -4.42 -5.43
CA PHE A 151 20.34 -5.07 -4.15
C PHE A 151 20.87 -6.50 -4.29
N PRO A 152 20.31 -7.38 -5.14
CA PRO A 152 20.76 -8.77 -5.22
C PRO A 152 22.26 -8.95 -5.50
N LEU A 153 22.86 -8.05 -6.29
CA LEU A 153 24.29 -8.09 -6.63
C LEU A 153 25.21 -7.84 -5.43
N GLN A 154 24.74 -7.10 -4.43
CA GLN A 154 25.51 -6.65 -3.27
C GLN A 154 24.92 -7.18 -1.95
N MET A 155 24.07 -8.21 -2.04
CA MET A 155 23.35 -8.80 -0.91
C MET A 155 23.84 -10.24 -0.68
N LYS A 156 24.17 -10.56 0.57
CA LYS A 156 24.35 -11.95 1.02
C LYS A 156 22.99 -12.68 1.06
N PRO A 157 22.97 -14.02 1.02
CA PRO A 157 21.74 -14.77 1.25
C PRO A 157 21.01 -14.33 2.52
N GLY A 158 19.71 -14.11 2.40
CA GLY A 158 18.89 -13.49 3.43
C GLY A 158 17.58 -12.96 2.84
N VAL A 159 16.87 -12.17 3.63
CA VAL A 159 15.51 -11.71 3.31
C VAL A 159 15.41 -10.20 3.44
N LEU A 160 15.01 -9.53 2.36
CA LEU A 160 14.57 -8.14 2.38
C LEU A 160 13.05 -8.09 2.60
N VAL A 161 12.58 -7.28 3.55
CA VAL A 161 11.16 -7.08 3.85
C VAL A 161 10.77 -5.64 3.55
N THR A 162 9.71 -5.46 2.77
CA THR A 162 9.17 -4.16 2.36
C THR A 162 7.65 -4.19 2.30
N CYS A 163 7.02 -3.03 2.15
CA CYS A 163 5.57 -2.94 1.90
C CYS A 163 5.24 -2.14 0.63
N SER A 164 3.96 -2.21 0.25
CA SER A 164 3.45 -1.80 -1.06
C SER A 164 2.82 -0.40 -1.09
N ASP A 165 2.77 0.32 0.04
CA ASP A 165 2.10 1.62 0.12
C ASP A 165 3.04 2.81 0.18
N HIS A 166 4.30 2.60 -0.15
CA HIS A 166 5.27 3.67 -0.26
C HIS A 166 6.25 3.44 -1.41
N ILE A 167 6.85 4.54 -1.86
CA ILE A 167 7.87 4.59 -2.91
C ILE A 167 9.12 5.24 -2.31
N GLU A 168 10.23 4.52 -2.31
CA GLU A 168 11.53 5.03 -1.86
C GLU A 168 12.42 5.34 -3.04
N LEU A 169 12.68 6.61 -3.25
CA LEU A 169 13.65 7.06 -4.23
C LEU A 169 14.94 7.40 -3.49
N TYR A 170 16.07 6.97 -4.04
CA TYR A 170 17.37 7.30 -3.47
C TYR A 170 18.44 7.37 -4.58
N SER A 171 19.38 8.28 -4.39
CA SER A 171 20.64 8.31 -5.13
C SER A 171 21.77 7.78 -4.27
N ILE A 172 22.79 7.30 -4.96
CA ILE A 172 24.04 6.82 -4.39
C ILE A 172 25.17 7.44 -5.21
N GLY A 173 26.30 7.75 -4.58
CA GLY A 173 27.47 8.23 -5.33
C GLY A 173 27.98 7.17 -6.32
N GLU A 174 28.59 7.59 -7.43
CA GLU A 174 29.02 6.71 -8.53
C GLU A 174 29.92 5.54 -8.07
N ASP A 175 30.77 5.77 -7.06
CA ASP A 175 31.67 4.76 -6.47
C ASP A 175 31.10 4.06 -5.22
N GLN A 176 29.83 4.32 -4.87
CA GLN A 176 29.17 3.76 -3.68
C GLN A 176 28.25 2.59 -4.05
N SER A 177 28.06 1.68 -3.10
CA SER A 177 27.13 0.55 -3.24
C SER A 177 26.42 0.29 -1.92
N ILE A 178 25.13 -0.05 -2.00
CA ILE A 178 24.35 -0.52 -0.84
C ILE A 178 24.68 -2.00 -0.66
N ARG A 179 25.26 -2.35 0.48
CA ARG A 179 25.71 -3.72 0.79
C ARG A 179 24.93 -4.28 1.96
N PHE A 180 24.37 -5.46 1.77
CA PHE A 180 23.71 -6.23 2.82
C PHE A 180 24.61 -7.41 3.20
N ASP A 181 25.70 -7.09 3.90
CA ASP A 181 26.76 -8.04 4.24
C ASP A 181 27.04 -8.17 5.75
N GLN A 182 26.38 -7.34 6.57
CA GLN A 182 26.47 -7.33 8.02
C GLN A 182 25.55 -8.39 8.66
N PRO A 183 25.93 -8.95 9.82
CA PRO A 183 25.09 -9.89 10.54
C PRO A 183 23.88 -9.19 11.19
N GLY A 184 22.80 -9.95 11.43
CA GLY A 184 21.59 -9.44 12.05
C GLY A 184 20.67 -8.74 11.04
N PHE A 185 20.20 -7.55 11.42
CA PHE A 185 19.36 -6.70 10.57
C PHE A 185 20.13 -5.54 9.99
N THR A 186 19.77 -5.15 8.77
CA THR A 186 20.26 -3.92 8.12
C THR A 186 19.07 -3.17 7.54
N ALA A 187 18.73 -2.02 8.13
CA ALA A 187 17.61 -1.20 7.68
C ALA A 187 18.07 -0.04 6.79
N LEU A 188 17.20 0.39 5.87
CA LEU A 188 17.37 1.64 5.13
C LEU A 188 16.74 2.79 5.93
N ALA A 189 17.42 3.93 5.95
CA ALA A 189 17.01 5.09 6.72
C ALA A 189 17.00 6.36 5.89
N HIS A 190 15.95 7.15 6.05
CA HIS A 190 15.67 8.35 5.25
C HIS A 190 15.60 9.59 6.14
N PRO A 191 16.26 10.71 5.77
CA PRO A 191 16.12 11.96 6.51
C PRO A 191 14.71 12.53 6.33
N SER A 192 13.97 12.66 7.43
CA SER A 192 12.56 13.04 7.43
C SER A 192 12.26 14.16 8.44
N PRO A 193 11.24 14.99 8.19
CA PRO A 193 10.73 15.92 9.19
C PRO A 193 10.26 15.20 10.46
N LEU A 194 10.33 15.88 11.61
CA LEU A 194 9.88 15.32 12.89
C LEU A 194 8.41 14.88 12.88
N SER A 195 7.56 15.55 12.07
CA SER A 195 6.16 15.18 11.90
C SER A 195 5.96 13.82 11.23
N ILE A 196 6.86 13.39 10.35
CA ILE A 196 6.83 12.06 9.74
C ILE A 196 7.29 11.01 10.76
N GLY A 197 8.25 11.35 11.62
CA GLY A 197 8.72 10.47 12.69
C GLY A 197 7.65 10.10 13.73
N THR A 198 6.52 10.83 13.81
CA THR A 198 5.41 10.45 14.72
C THR A 198 4.53 9.34 14.15
N THR A 199 4.57 9.12 12.84
CA THR A 199 3.76 8.12 12.14
C THR A 199 4.57 6.94 11.62
N HIS A 200 5.89 7.03 11.67
CA HIS A 200 6.85 6.02 11.23
C HIS A 200 7.79 5.59 12.37
N GLY A 201 8.64 4.62 12.09
CA GLY A 201 9.76 4.28 12.94
C GLY A 201 10.92 5.25 12.81
N VAL A 202 11.70 5.39 13.88
CA VAL A 202 12.83 6.32 13.98
C VAL A 202 14.04 5.61 14.58
N PHE A 203 15.20 5.79 13.97
CA PHE A 203 16.46 5.22 14.44
C PHE A 203 17.17 6.14 15.43
N VAL A 204 17.70 5.57 16.51
CA VAL A 204 18.64 6.23 17.42
C VAL A 204 20.05 5.72 17.09
N LEU A 205 20.84 6.54 16.39
CA LEU A 205 22.14 6.17 15.84
C LEU A 205 23.28 6.25 16.88
N ASP A 206 24.34 5.46 16.71
CA ASP A 206 25.57 5.59 17.51
C ASP A 206 26.52 6.64 16.91
N LEU A 207 26.38 7.90 17.34
CA LEU A 207 27.14 9.04 16.83
C LEU A 207 28.64 9.06 17.23
N ASN A 208 29.12 8.04 17.94
CA ASN A 208 30.57 7.91 18.21
C ASN A 208 31.35 7.47 16.95
N GLU A 209 30.65 7.01 15.91
CA GLU A 209 31.22 6.71 14.61
C GLU A 209 31.44 8.01 13.80
N LYS A 210 32.59 8.13 13.14
CA LYS A 210 32.94 9.35 12.39
C LYS A 210 32.05 9.49 11.15
N SER A 211 31.12 10.44 11.14
CA SER A 211 30.30 10.71 9.95
C SER A 211 31.13 11.28 8.81
N THR A 212 31.01 10.68 7.63
CA THR A 212 31.78 11.11 6.44
C THR A 212 31.04 12.13 5.58
N HIS A 213 29.81 12.52 5.96
CA HIS A 213 28.92 13.40 5.16
C HIS A 213 28.79 12.93 3.70
N SER A 214 28.73 11.62 3.47
CA SER A 214 28.55 11.00 2.16
C SER A 214 27.06 10.77 1.84
N GLU A 215 26.71 10.49 0.58
CA GLU A 215 25.30 10.21 0.20
C GLU A 215 24.77 8.93 0.87
N ILE A 216 25.66 7.96 1.11
CA ILE A 216 25.39 6.76 1.89
C ILE A 216 26.37 6.63 3.06
N GLU A 217 25.84 6.40 4.26
CA GLU A 217 26.64 6.07 5.44
C GLU A 217 26.11 4.80 6.11
N ASN A 218 27.00 3.89 6.50
CA ASN A 218 26.65 2.70 7.29
C ASN A 218 26.99 2.99 8.75
N ILE A 219 26.01 2.83 9.63
CA ILE A 219 26.16 3.15 11.06
C ILE A 219 25.43 2.11 11.91
N SER A 220 25.94 1.85 13.11
CA SER A 220 25.24 1.04 14.09
C SER A 220 24.08 1.80 14.74
N CYS A 221 22.99 1.09 15.05
CA CYS A 221 21.82 1.66 15.70
C CYS A 221 21.72 1.20 17.16
N LEU A 222 21.57 2.16 18.05
CA LEU A 222 21.42 1.92 19.48
C LEU A 222 20.06 1.33 19.82
N ARG A 223 18.99 1.83 19.18
CA ARG A 223 17.61 1.34 19.31
C ARG A 223 16.70 1.94 18.25
N PHE A 224 15.58 1.29 18.01
CA PHE A 224 14.49 1.76 17.16
C PHE A 224 13.30 2.25 18.01
N LEU A 225 12.65 3.33 17.58
CA LEU A 225 11.45 3.88 18.21
C LEU A 225 10.30 3.82 17.21
N HIS A 226 9.14 3.25 17.58
CA HIS A 226 8.04 3.10 16.64
C HIS A 226 6.87 4.03 16.99
N LYS A 227 6.56 4.98 16.10
CA LYS A 227 5.40 5.91 16.20
C LYS A 227 5.33 6.66 17.54
N VAL A 228 6.45 7.33 17.86
CA VAL A 228 6.64 8.04 19.13
C VAL A 228 6.40 9.53 19.00
N SER A 229 6.18 10.24 20.11
CA SER A 229 6.04 11.69 20.08
C SER A 229 7.37 12.39 19.79
N ILE A 230 7.31 13.65 19.33
CA ILE A 230 8.50 14.48 19.10
C ILE A 230 9.35 14.62 20.37
N ASP A 231 8.71 14.76 21.54
CA ASP A 231 9.43 14.87 22.81
C ASP A 231 10.19 13.59 23.15
N GLN A 232 9.59 12.43 22.87
CA GLN A 232 10.26 11.13 23.02
C GLN A 232 11.44 10.99 22.05
N MET A 233 11.31 11.47 20.80
CA MET A 233 12.42 11.48 19.85
C MET A 233 13.60 12.31 20.37
N ARG A 234 13.34 13.52 20.89
CA ARG A 234 14.37 14.40 21.49
C ARG A 234 15.02 13.78 22.72
N ALA A 235 14.20 13.30 23.67
CA ALA A 235 14.68 12.67 24.91
C ALA A 235 15.52 11.41 24.63
N SER A 236 15.25 10.75 23.50
CA SER A 236 15.95 9.54 23.08
C SER A 236 17.24 9.79 22.32
N GLY A 237 17.54 11.05 21.96
CA GLY A 237 18.69 11.41 21.13
C GLY A 237 18.53 11.04 19.65
N ALA A 238 17.29 10.84 19.17
CA ALA A 238 17.02 10.50 17.77
C ALA A 238 17.13 11.70 16.81
N VAL A 239 16.95 12.91 17.34
CA VAL A 239 16.87 14.13 16.53
C VAL A 239 18.27 14.58 16.11
N CYS A 240 18.47 14.66 14.80
CA CYS A 240 19.67 15.18 14.16
C CYS A 240 19.48 16.66 13.80
N LYS A 241 20.60 17.36 13.65
CA LYS A 241 20.64 18.78 13.26
C LYS A 241 21.41 18.94 11.96
N ARG A 242 20.85 19.68 11.00
CA ARG A 242 21.55 20.02 9.76
C ARG A 242 22.69 21.01 10.09
N GLN A 243 23.91 20.73 9.64
CA GLN A 243 25.02 21.67 9.80
C GLN A 243 24.94 22.76 8.72
N ASN A 244 25.11 24.03 9.12
CA ASN A 244 25.24 25.24 8.28
C ASN A 244 24.14 25.52 7.22
N GLY A 245 23.32 26.53 7.49
CA GLY A 245 22.45 27.22 6.53
C GLY A 245 21.43 28.14 7.22
N CYS A 246 20.91 29.16 6.52
CA CYS A 246 19.73 29.93 6.95
C CYS A 246 18.47 29.08 6.79
N PHE A 247 18.36 28.01 7.55
CA PHE A 247 17.16 27.19 7.61
C PHE A 247 16.14 27.83 8.55
N SER A 248 14.85 27.69 8.23
CA SER A 248 13.81 27.99 9.21
C SER A 248 13.97 27.04 10.41
N PRO A 249 13.54 27.43 11.64
CA PRO A 249 13.66 26.59 12.82
C PRO A 249 13.07 25.17 12.64
N SER A 250 12.05 25.03 11.80
CA SER A 250 11.40 23.75 11.48
C SER A 250 12.18 22.85 10.51
N GLU A 251 13.11 23.39 9.72
CA GLU A 251 13.92 22.63 8.76
C GLU A 251 15.30 22.24 9.31
N TYR A 252 15.66 22.81 10.47
CA TYR A 252 16.95 22.58 11.12
C TYR A 252 17.06 21.19 11.75
N GLU A 253 15.95 20.69 12.31
CA GLU A 253 15.86 19.36 12.94
C GLU A 253 15.26 18.33 11.99
N PHE A 254 15.82 17.13 12.00
CA PHE A 254 15.28 15.98 11.26
C PHE A 254 15.54 14.69 12.03
N VAL A 255 14.90 13.61 11.60
CA VAL A 255 15.10 12.25 12.11
C VAL A 255 15.34 11.29 10.96
N TYR A 256 15.96 10.16 11.24
CA TYR A 256 16.09 9.07 10.29
C TYR A 256 14.93 8.09 10.46
N THR A 257 14.06 8.00 9.46
CA THR A 257 12.89 7.12 9.47
C THR A 257 13.11 5.85 8.66
N ASP A 258 12.42 4.78 9.01
CA ASP A 258 12.48 3.49 8.33
C ASP A 258 11.64 3.42 7.05
N SER A 259 11.94 2.40 6.24
CA SER A 259 11.17 2.03 5.04
C SER A 259 11.19 0.52 4.81
N THR A 260 12.38 -0.05 4.71
CA THR A 260 12.64 -1.47 4.46
C THR A 260 13.85 -1.95 5.25
N TYR A 261 13.91 -3.25 5.52
CA TYR A 261 15.07 -3.87 6.16
C TYR A 261 15.40 -5.22 5.53
N TYR A 262 16.69 -5.54 5.59
CA TYR A 262 17.26 -6.85 5.35
C TYR A 262 17.49 -7.57 6.68
N ALA A 263 17.34 -8.89 6.68
CA ALA A 263 17.79 -9.76 7.76
C ALA A 263 18.57 -10.94 7.18
N ASP A 264 19.72 -11.23 7.78
CA ASP A 264 20.58 -12.33 7.35
C ASP A 264 19.94 -13.71 7.58
N TYR A 265 20.45 -14.71 6.87
CA TYR A 265 19.86 -16.05 6.91
C TYR A 265 19.82 -16.66 8.33
N ASP A 266 20.85 -16.46 9.16
CA ASP A 266 20.91 -17.02 10.51
C ASP A 266 19.87 -16.39 11.45
N THR A 267 19.63 -15.09 11.31
CA THR A 267 18.55 -14.38 12.02
C THR A 267 17.19 -14.88 11.57
N MET A 268 16.98 -15.04 10.26
CA MET A 268 15.73 -15.57 9.72
C MET A 268 15.46 -17.01 10.16
N LYS A 269 16.50 -17.84 10.26
CA LYS A 269 16.41 -19.19 10.81
C LYS A 269 16.01 -19.19 12.28
N SER A 270 16.50 -18.22 13.06
CA SER A 270 16.14 -18.05 14.47
C SER A 270 14.66 -17.67 14.62
N LEU A 271 14.17 -16.72 13.81
CA LEU A 271 12.75 -16.36 13.75
C LEU A 271 11.85 -17.52 13.31
N LEU A 272 12.29 -18.30 12.32
CA LEU A 272 11.58 -19.51 11.90
C LEU A 272 11.49 -20.55 13.03
N ASN A 273 12.56 -20.74 13.80
CA ASN A 273 12.53 -21.67 14.94
C ASN A 273 11.57 -21.18 16.03
N LEU A 274 11.53 -19.87 16.29
CA LEU A 274 10.53 -19.30 17.19
C LEU A 274 9.11 -19.57 16.71
N LEU A 275 8.81 -19.41 15.42
CA LEU A 275 7.48 -19.76 14.91
C LEU A 275 7.14 -21.24 15.15
N LYS A 276 8.10 -22.16 14.96
CA LYS A 276 7.89 -23.59 15.26
C LYS A 276 7.57 -23.84 16.74
N GLU A 277 8.17 -23.07 17.64
CA GLU A 277 7.89 -23.13 19.08
C GLU A 277 6.55 -22.50 19.47
N LEU A 278 6.15 -21.43 18.78
CA LEU A 278 4.86 -20.76 18.98
C LEU A 278 3.70 -21.61 18.45
N GLY A 279 3.90 -22.35 17.36
CA GLY A 279 2.83 -23.04 16.65
C GLY A 279 2.03 -22.06 15.80
N SER A 280 0.70 -22.11 15.91
CA SER A 280 -0.18 -21.17 15.22
C SER A 280 -0.09 -19.77 15.84
N LEU A 281 -0.01 -18.75 15.00
CA LEU A 281 -0.05 -17.36 15.47
C LEU A 281 -1.50 -16.97 15.80
N GLU A 282 -1.70 -16.45 17.01
CA GLU A 282 -3.01 -16.09 17.56
C GLU A 282 -3.18 -14.58 17.79
N CYS A 283 -2.23 -13.76 17.32
CA CYS A 283 -2.23 -12.31 17.54
C CYS A 283 -1.52 -11.56 16.41
N GLU A 284 -1.82 -10.26 16.30
CA GLU A 284 -1.19 -9.35 15.33
C GLU A 284 0.25 -9.00 15.74
N ILE A 285 1.23 -9.35 14.91
CA ILE A 285 2.65 -9.02 15.07
C ILE A 285 3.04 -8.01 14.00
N ASP A 286 3.69 -6.92 14.40
CA ASP A 286 4.18 -5.87 13.51
C ASP A 286 5.66 -6.10 13.17
N ALA A 287 5.99 -6.20 11.88
CA ALA A 287 7.34 -6.48 11.39
C ALA A 287 8.38 -5.42 11.80
N TYR A 288 7.96 -4.19 12.06
CA TYR A 288 8.84 -3.08 12.46
C TYR A 288 8.72 -2.85 13.97
N GLY A 289 7.49 -2.78 14.47
CA GLY A 289 7.17 -2.57 15.87
C GLY A 289 7.61 -3.70 16.79
N ASP A 290 7.61 -4.96 16.33
CA ASP A 290 7.95 -6.11 17.17
C ASP A 290 9.34 -6.68 16.85
N PHE A 291 9.81 -6.61 15.59
CA PHE A 291 11.18 -7.03 15.28
C PHE A 291 12.19 -5.92 15.55
N LEU A 292 12.08 -4.77 14.90
CA LEU A 292 13.13 -3.73 14.99
C LEU A 292 13.27 -3.13 16.39
N GLN A 293 12.17 -2.95 17.15
CA GLN A 293 12.24 -2.47 18.54
C GLN A 293 12.95 -3.45 19.50
N ALA A 294 13.07 -4.73 19.13
CA ALA A 294 13.80 -5.72 19.92
C ALA A 294 15.32 -5.68 19.71
N LEU A 295 15.80 -4.89 18.75
CA LEU A 295 17.19 -4.89 18.31
C LEU A 295 17.99 -3.69 18.83
N GLY A 296 19.31 -3.86 18.85
CA GLY A 296 20.25 -2.83 19.27
C GLY A 296 20.55 -2.88 20.79
N PRO A 297 21.70 -2.33 21.21
CA PRO A 297 22.19 -2.43 22.59
C PRO A 297 21.32 -1.72 23.62
N LYS A 298 20.45 -0.78 23.21
CA LYS A 298 19.54 -0.03 24.08
C LYS A 298 18.06 -0.42 23.88
N ALA A 299 17.78 -1.56 23.27
CA ALA A 299 16.42 -2.10 23.17
C ALA A 299 15.82 -2.37 24.56
N THR A 300 14.54 -2.02 24.74
CA THR A 300 13.80 -2.32 25.97
C THR A 300 12.54 -3.12 25.68
N ILE A 301 12.10 -3.90 26.67
CA ILE A 301 10.92 -4.76 26.55
C ILE A 301 9.60 -3.99 26.63
N ASP A 302 9.65 -2.70 27.00
CA ASP A 302 8.49 -1.89 27.40
C ASP A 302 7.43 -1.78 26.30
N TYR A 303 7.86 -1.80 25.02
CA TYR A 303 6.93 -1.71 23.89
C TYR A 303 5.98 -2.91 23.80
N THR A 304 6.34 -4.06 24.38
CA THR A 304 5.58 -5.32 24.21
C THR A 304 4.17 -5.24 24.79
N SER A 305 3.96 -4.34 25.76
CA SER A 305 2.66 -4.06 26.40
C SER A 305 1.86 -2.95 25.70
N ASN A 306 2.40 -2.30 24.66
CA ASN A 306 1.70 -1.24 23.94
C ASN A 306 0.75 -1.84 22.88
N THR A 307 -0.55 -1.73 23.12
CA THR A 307 -1.59 -2.29 22.23
C THR A 307 -2.17 -1.28 21.24
N ALA A 308 -1.68 -0.03 21.21
CA ALA A 308 -2.19 1.02 20.32
C ALA A 308 -2.05 0.71 18.82
N ASN A 309 -1.14 -0.20 18.45
CA ASN A 309 -0.82 -0.54 17.06
C ASN A 309 -1.54 -1.80 16.54
N VAL A 310 -2.35 -2.49 17.36
CA VAL A 310 -3.08 -3.69 16.93
C VAL A 310 -4.55 -3.40 16.65
N THR A 311 -5.14 -4.16 15.73
CA THR A 311 -6.56 -4.02 15.37
C THR A 311 -7.47 -4.54 16.49
N LYS A 312 -7.03 -5.60 17.16
CA LYS A 312 -7.73 -6.25 18.26
C LYS A 312 -6.69 -6.74 19.26
N GLU A 313 -6.95 -6.48 20.54
CA GLU A 313 -6.10 -6.95 21.63
C GLU A 313 -6.39 -8.42 21.93
N GLU A 314 -5.55 -9.31 21.41
CA GLU A 314 -5.63 -10.75 21.69
C GLU A 314 -4.86 -11.10 22.97
N SER A 315 -5.36 -12.06 23.75
CA SER A 315 -4.80 -12.41 25.06
C SER A 315 -3.36 -12.94 25.01
N SER A 316 -2.94 -13.49 23.86
CA SER A 316 -1.58 -13.99 23.63
C SER A 316 -0.58 -12.91 23.22
N LEU A 317 -1.04 -11.69 22.88
CA LEU A 317 -0.24 -10.64 22.24
C LEU A 317 1.04 -10.30 23.00
N VAL A 318 0.91 -9.88 24.27
CA VAL A 318 2.05 -9.45 25.09
C VAL A 318 3.06 -10.59 25.26
N LYS A 319 2.57 -11.81 25.53
CA LYS A 319 3.43 -12.99 25.70
C LYS A 319 4.21 -13.33 24.43
N THR A 320 3.56 -13.26 23.27
CA THR A 320 4.20 -13.50 21.97
C THR A 320 5.25 -12.45 21.67
N ARG A 321 4.94 -11.16 21.86
CA ARG A 321 5.90 -10.05 21.69
C ARG A 321 7.10 -10.16 22.63
N GLN A 322 6.88 -10.55 23.89
CA GLN A 322 7.99 -10.80 24.81
C GLN A 322 8.88 -11.94 24.34
N LYS A 323 8.33 -13.04 23.80
CA LYS A 323 9.16 -14.12 23.23
C LYS A 323 10.00 -13.64 22.04
N ILE A 324 9.42 -12.85 21.15
CA ILE A 324 10.13 -12.21 20.03
C ILE A 324 11.28 -11.33 20.56
N PHE A 325 10.98 -10.47 21.55
CA PHE A 325 11.98 -9.62 22.18
C PHE A 325 13.17 -10.42 22.73
N HIS A 326 12.90 -11.47 23.52
CA HIS A 326 13.96 -12.26 24.13
C HIS A 326 14.80 -13.02 23.11
N LEU A 327 14.20 -13.48 22.01
CA LEU A 327 14.92 -14.12 20.90
C LEU A 327 15.88 -13.11 20.22
N LEU A 328 15.37 -11.93 19.89
CA LEU A 328 16.09 -10.96 19.07
C LEU A 328 17.07 -10.10 19.88
N LYS A 329 16.90 -9.99 21.20
CA LYS A 329 17.74 -9.19 22.08
C LYS A 329 19.23 -9.56 21.91
N GLY A 330 20.04 -8.56 21.61
CA GLY A 330 21.48 -8.73 21.36
C GLY A 330 21.84 -8.94 19.89
N THR A 331 20.85 -9.10 19.01
CA THR A 331 21.07 -9.08 17.56
C THR A 331 21.40 -7.65 17.10
N PRO A 332 22.44 -7.46 16.27
CA PRO A 332 22.77 -6.13 15.73
C PRO A 332 21.66 -5.55 14.86
N LEU A 333 21.45 -4.23 14.99
CA LEU A 333 20.70 -3.43 14.03
C LEU A 333 21.68 -2.46 13.36
N ASN A 334 21.98 -2.74 12.11
CA ASN A 334 22.77 -1.88 11.24
C ASN A 334 21.82 -0.98 10.46
N VAL A 335 22.27 0.23 10.12
CA VAL A 335 21.46 1.19 9.36
C VAL A 335 22.28 1.76 8.23
N ILE A 336 21.70 1.78 7.03
CA ILE A 336 22.22 2.45 5.85
C ILE A 336 21.47 3.77 5.71
N LEU A 337 22.14 4.88 6.04
CA LEU A 337 21.61 6.23 5.90
C LEU A 337 21.63 6.62 4.42
N LEU A 338 20.46 6.86 3.84
CA LEU A 338 20.31 7.33 2.47
C LEU A 338 20.08 8.85 2.51
N ASN A 339 21.18 9.61 2.58
CA ASN A 339 21.13 11.05 2.83
C ASN A 339 20.53 11.86 1.68
N ASN A 340 20.57 11.32 0.45
CA ASN A 340 19.79 11.82 -0.67
C ASN A 340 18.70 10.80 -1.06
N SER A 341 17.59 10.86 -0.32
CA SER A 341 16.44 10.01 -0.57
C SER A 341 15.13 10.74 -0.29
N LYS A 342 14.05 10.23 -0.88
CA LYS A 342 12.68 10.67 -0.66
C LYS A 342 11.77 9.47 -0.46
N PHE A 343 10.80 9.66 0.42
CA PHE A 343 9.82 8.67 0.79
C PHE A 343 8.43 9.24 0.50
N TYR A 344 7.69 8.58 -0.37
CA TYR A 344 6.34 8.96 -0.76
C TYR A 344 5.37 7.89 -0.28
N HIS A 345 4.45 8.25 0.62
CA HIS A 345 3.42 7.33 1.08
C HIS A 345 2.16 7.55 0.22
N ILE A 346 1.63 6.46 -0.33
CA ILE A 346 0.46 6.48 -1.23
C ILE A 346 -0.68 5.60 -0.68
N GLY A 347 -0.73 5.48 0.66
CA GLY A 347 -1.59 4.53 1.35
C GLY A 347 -2.99 5.03 1.70
N THR A 348 -3.30 6.29 1.41
CA THR A 348 -4.63 6.89 1.58
C THR A 348 -5.17 7.49 0.27
N THR A 349 -6.48 7.66 0.16
CA THR A 349 -7.16 8.34 -0.96
C THR A 349 -6.61 9.74 -1.23
N SER A 350 -6.39 10.53 -0.17
CA SER A 350 -5.88 11.91 -0.30
C SER A 350 -4.43 11.96 -0.79
N GLU A 351 -3.56 11.09 -0.26
CA GLU A 351 -2.17 10.97 -0.74
C GLU A 351 -2.12 10.43 -2.17
N TYR A 352 -2.95 9.44 -2.49
CA TYR A 352 -3.04 8.85 -3.82
C TYR A 352 -3.47 9.87 -4.87
N LEU A 353 -4.46 10.71 -4.58
CA LEU A 353 -4.82 11.86 -5.43
C LEU A 353 -3.65 12.83 -5.56
N PHE A 354 -3.15 13.35 -4.44
CA PHE A 354 -2.09 14.36 -4.43
C PHE A 354 -0.87 13.91 -5.25
N HIS A 355 -0.34 12.72 -4.98
CA HIS A 355 0.87 12.23 -5.62
C HIS A 355 0.71 11.94 -7.12
N LEU A 356 -0.48 11.53 -7.56
CA LEU A 356 -0.70 11.21 -8.98
C LEU A 356 -1.12 12.43 -9.82
N THR A 357 -1.65 13.50 -9.20
CA THR A 357 -2.24 14.63 -9.95
C THR A 357 -1.61 15.99 -9.67
N GLU A 358 -1.05 16.21 -8.48
CA GLU A 358 -0.57 17.53 -8.02
C GLU A 358 0.94 17.56 -7.73
N ASP A 359 1.53 16.44 -7.30
CA ASP A 359 2.94 16.37 -6.90
C ASP A 359 3.90 16.42 -8.11
N LEU A 360 4.31 17.64 -8.47
CA LEU A 360 5.25 17.89 -9.56
C LEU A 360 6.65 17.30 -9.28
N VAL A 361 7.02 17.14 -8.02
CA VAL A 361 8.34 16.60 -7.64
C VAL A 361 8.37 15.11 -7.95
N LEU A 362 7.41 14.35 -7.41
CA LEU A 362 7.29 12.93 -7.70
C LEU A 362 7.08 12.67 -9.21
N ARG A 363 6.24 13.49 -9.85
CA ARG A 363 6.02 13.43 -11.31
C ARG A 363 7.34 13.52 -12.08
N ASN A 364 8.19 14.48 -11.74
CA ASN A 364 9.47 14.65 -12.42
C ASN A 364 10.45 13.51 -12.11
N GLU A 365 10.51 13.06 -10.86
CA GLU A 365 11.46 12.03 -10.42
C GLU A 365 11.18 10.66 -11.05
N LEU A 366 9.90 10.25 -11.09
CA LEU A 366 9.47 8.99 -11.71
C LEU A 366 9.18 9.10 -13.21
N GLY A 367 8.94 10.31 -13.72
CA GLY A 367 8.43 10.51 -15.07
C GLY A 367 6.95 10.09 -15.19
N LEU A 368 6.12 10.50 -14.23
CA LEU A 368 4.69 10.15 -14.24
C LEU A 368 3.96 10.82 -15.42
N LEU A 369 3.11 10.03 -16.06
CA LEU A 369 2.24 10.42 -17.16
C LEU A 369 0.88 10.85 -16.61
N SER A 370 0.18 11.70 -17.36
CA SER A 370 -1.22 12.02 -17.06
C SER A 370 -2.22 11.04 -17.67
N SER A 371 -1.80 10.28 -18.68
CA SER A 371 -2.54 9.17 -19.26
C SER A 371 -1.57 8.02 -19.49
N ALA A 372 -1.83 6.86 -18.90
CA ALA A 372 -0.98 5.68 -19.02
C ALA A 372 -1.83 4.47 -19.43
N PHE A 373 -1.45 3.85 -20.56
CA PHE A 373 -2.14 2.69 -21.13
C PHE A 373 -3.66 2.86 -21.13
N SER A 374 -4.16 3.87 -21.82
CA SER A 374 -5.57 4.26 -21.80
C SER A 374 -6.00 4.78 -23.17
N VAL A 375 -7.25 4.52 -23.53
CA VAL A 375 -7.89 5.18 -24.67
C VAL A 375 -8.48 6.47 -24.14
N TYR A 376 -7.75 7.56 -24.30
CA TYR A 376 -8.14 8.88 -23.81
C TYR A 376 -7.70 9.95 -24.80
N VAL A 377 -8.66 10.49 -25.54
CA VAL A 377 -8.42 11.62 -26.44
C VAL A 377 -8.70 12.90 -25.64
N ASN A 378 -7.64 13.51 -25.08
CA ASN A 378 -7.77 14.84 -24.50
C ASN A 378 -6.94 15.83 -25.33
N GLU A 379 -7.62 16.70 -26.07
CA GLU A 379 -7.01 17.76 -26.89
C GLU A 379 -6.60 19.00 -26.04
N GLY A 380 -6.50 18.86 -24.71
CA GLY A 380 -6.28 19.96 -23.77
C GLY A 380 -4.86 20.04 -23.19
N SER A 381 -4.27 21.23 -23.31
CA SER A 381 -2.92 21.68 -22.93
C SER A 381 -2.30 21.15 -21.63
N GLU A 382 -1.00 20.84 -21.73
CA GLU A 382 -0.03 20.62 -20.64
C GLU A 382 -0.05 21.77 -19.61
N GLY A 383 -0.62 21.53 -18.43
CA GLY A 383 -0.71 22.52 -17.34
C GLY A 383 -0.79 21.85 -15.96
N SER A 384 -0.33 22.52 -14.91
CA SER A 384 0.15 21.96 -13.62
C SER A 384 -0.86 21.26 -12.69
N SER A 385 -2.10 20.99 -13.10
CA SER A 385 -3.10 20.26 -12.29
C SER A 385 -3.94 19.35 -13.17
N GLN A 386 -3.29 18.33 -13.74
CA GLN A 386 -3.92 17.39 -14.66
C GLN A 386 -4.55 16.23 -13.89
N SER A 387 -5.66 15.71 -14.41
CA SER A 387 -6.14 14.40 -14.02
C SER A 387 -5.13 13.30 -14.39
N CYS A 388 -5.28 12.15 -13.76
CA CYS A 388 -4.54 10.93 -14.04
C CYS A 388 -5.51 9.85 -14.53
N VAL A 389 -5.30 9.35 -15.75
CA VAL A 389 -6.10 8.28 -16.34
C VAL A 389 -5.22 7.07 -16.60
N MET A 390 -5.60 5.91 -16.08
CA MET A 390 -4.78 4.69 -16.14
C MET A 390 -5.63 3.48 -16.49
N TYR A 391 -5.17 2.59 -17.37
CA TYR A 391 -5.90 1.35 -17.71
C TYR A 391 -7.39 1.56 -18.02
N SER A 392 -7.75 2.69 -18.63
CA SER A 392 -9.16 3.09 -18.77
C SER A 392 -9.52 3.40 -20.21
N VAL A 393 -10.80 3.17 -20.52
CA VAL A 393 -11.40 3.53 -21.81
C VAL A 393 -12.33 4.71 -21.58
N VAL A 394 -11.98 5.86 -22.14
CA VAL A 394 -12.74 7.10 -22.02
C VAL A 394 -13.25 7.48 -23.40
N ASP A 395 -14.56 7.27 -23.62
CA ASP A 395 -15.21 7.55 -24.91
C ASP A 395 -15.23 9.07 -25.23
N PRO A 396 -15.44 9.46 -26.51
CA PRO A 396 -15.53 10.86 -26.90
C PRO A 396 -16.59 11.66 -26.14
N GLY A 397 -16.30 12.94 -25.88
CA GLY A 397 -17.19 13.86 -25.17
C GLY A 397 -17.21 13.68 -23.65
N CYS A 398 -16.44 12.74 -23.10
CA CYS A 398 -16.25 12.62 -21.66
C CYS A 398 -15.33 13.73 -21.12
N SER A 399 -15.46 14.06 -19.84
CA SER A 399 -14.55 14.98 -19.15
C SER A 399 -14.08 14.43 -17.81
N VAL A 400 -12.81 14.68 -17.48
CA VAL A 400 -12.23 14.30 -16.19
C VAL A 400 -11.69 15.55 -15.50
N GLY A 401 -12.29 15.91 -14.37
CA GLY A 401 -11.96 17.11 -13.61
C GLY A 401 -10.53 17.08 -13.08
N ALA A 402 -9.92 18.26 -12.96
CA ALA A 402 -8.58 18.44 -12.41
C ALA A 402 -8.42 17.76 -11.04
N GLY A 403 -7.23 17.23 -10.79
CA GLY A 403 -6.91 16.56 -9.52
C GLY A 403 -7.55 15.19 -9.34
N SER A 404 -8.18 14.61 -10.38
CA SER A 404 -8.90 13.33 -10.28
C SER A 404 -8.10 12.16 -10.83
N VAL A 405 -8.34 10.97 -10.29
CA VAL A 405 -7.77 9.71 -10.78
C VAL A 405 -8.89 8.82 -11.32
N VAL A 406 -8.75 8.36 -12.56
CA VAL A 406 -9.61 7.35 -13.18
C VAL A 406 -8.75 6.15 -13.50
N GLU A 407 -9.02 5.02 -12.85
CA GLU A 407 -8.26 3.78 -13.07
C GLU A 407 -9.16 2.57 -13.35
N TYR A 408 -8.69 1.67 -14.22
CA TYR A 408 -9.38 0.43 -14.57
C TYR A 408 -10.88 0.65 -14.88
N SER A 409 -11.25 1.73 -15.57
CA SER A 409 -12.66 2.13 -15.70
C SER A 409 -13.07 2.36 -17.15
N ARG A 410 -14.38 2.28 -17.40
CA ARG A 410 -14.99 2.64 -18.69
C ARG A 410 -15.92 3.84 -18.51
N LEU A 411 -15.63 4.92 -19.21
CA LEU A 411 -16.48 6.11 -19.26
C LEU A 411 -17.15 6.19 -20.62
N ARG A 412 -18.47 6.01 -20.66
CA ARG A 412 -19.25 6.07 -21.90
C ARG A 412 -19.54 7.51 -22.30
N ALA A 413 -19.79 7.70 -23.60
CA ALA A 413 -19.92 9.02 -24.23
C ALA A 413 -20.72 10.03 -23.38
N GLY A 414 -20.13 11.22 -23.19
CA GLY A 414 -20.72 12.32 -22.43
C GLY A 414 -20.70 12.18 -20.90
N ALA A 415 -20.09 11.12 -20.34
CA ALA A 415 -19.90 11.01 -18.90
C ALA A 415 -18.89 12.03 -18.37
N SER A 416 -19.06 12.49 -17.13
CA SER A 416 -18.14 13.43 -16.48
C SER A 416 -17.70 12.98 -15.09
N VAL A 417 -16.44 13.23 -14.78
CA VAL A 417 -15.87 13.04 -13.44
C VAL A 417 -15.54 14.40 -12.84
N GLY A 418 -16.12 14.70 -11.68
CA GLY A 418 -15.85 15.91 -10.92
C GLY A 418 -14.41 16.01 -10.44
N LYS A 419 -14.00 17.18 -9.94
CA LYS A 419 -12.64 17.48 -9.51
C LYS A 419 -12.26 16.75 -8.22
N GLY A 420 -11.00 16.36 -8.12
CA GLY A 420 -10.46 15.72 -6.92
C GLY A 420 -11.15 14.39 -6.58
N SER A 421 -11.66 13.67 -7.58
CA SER A 421 -12.40 12.41 -7.39
C SER A 421 -11.57 11.19 -7.77
N ILE A 422 -11.88 10.04 -7.19
CA ILE A 422 -11.30 8.74 -7.57
C ILE A 422 -12.41 7.87 -8.14
N VAL A 423 -12.25 7.40 -9.37
CA VAL A 423 -13.14 6.44 -10.02
C VAL A 423 -12.31 5.20 -10.37
N SER A 424 -12.57 4.09 -9.67
CA SER A 424 -11.77 2.86 -9.82
C SER A 424 -12.64 1.65 -10.13
N SER A 425 -12.27 0.88 -11.16
CA SER A 425 -12.98 -0.36 -11.54
C SER A 425 -14.46 -0.15 -11.93
N CYS A 426 -14.84 1.05 -12.40
CA CYS A 426 -16.23 1.44 -12.63
C CYS A 426 -16.61 1.39 -14.12
N TRP A 427 -17.90 1.15 -14.40
CA TRP A 427 -18.51 1.33 -15.71
C TRP A 427 -19.53 2.47 -15.66
N VAL A 428 -19.11 3.65 -16.08
CA VAL A 428 -19.92 4.88 -16.07
C VAL A 428 -20.73 4.95 -17.36
N SER A 429 -22.06 4.86 -17.24
CA SER A 429 -22.99 4.96 -18.37
C SER A 429 -23.00 6.36 -19.00
N ALA A 430 -23.51 6.44 -20.23
CA ALA A 430 -23.48 7.65 -21.03
C ALA A 430 -24.22 8.82 -20.33
N GLY A 431 -23.61 10.01 -20.35
CA GLY A 431 -24.20 11.22 -19.76
C GLY A 431 -24.23 11.29 -18.23
N LEU A 432 -23.75 10.27 -17.50
CA LEU A 432 -23.70 10.31 -16.04
C LEU A 432 -22.56 11.21 -15.53
N SER A 433 -22.83 11.97 -14.47
CA SER A 433 -21.86 12.87 -13.84
C SER A 433 -21.53 12.44 -12.41
N VAL A 434 -20.28 12.08 -12.18
CA VAL A 434 -19.70 11.86 -10.86
C VAL A 434 -19.40 13.23 -10.21
N PRO A 435 -19.83 13.49 -8.97
CA PRO A 435 -19.55 14.74 -8.26
C PRO A 435 -18.07 14.99 -7.97
N ASP A 436 -17.76 16.18 -7.45
CA ASP A 436 -16.44 16.55 -6.95
C ASP A 436 -16.15 15.87 -5.61
N ARG A 437 -14.86 15.57 -5.35
CA ARG A 437 -14.33 15.06 -4.08
C ARG A 437 -14.98 13.78 -3.57
N VAL A 438 -15.31 12.87 -4.48
CA VAL A 438 -15.85 11.54 -4.14
C VAL A 438 -14.92 10.42 -4.57
N PHE A 439 -14.91 9.36 -3.78
CA PHE A 439 -14.36 8.06 -4.11
C PHE A 439 -15.50 7.15 -4.55
N ILE A 440 -15.38 6.53 -5.73
CA ILE A 440 -16.31 5.51 -6.23
C ILE A 440 -15.53 4.29 -6.72
N HIS A 441 -15.94 3.12 -6.26
CA HIS A 441 -15.31 1.85 -6.63
C HIS A 441 -16.34 0.73 -6.77
N SER A 442 -16.27 -0.03 -7.86
CA SER A 442 -17.12 -1.20 -8.08
C SER A 442 -16.39 -2.50 -7.78
N LEU A 443 -17.07 -3.38 -7.06
CA LEU A 443 -16.65 -4.72 -6.69
C LEU A 443 -17.55 -5.75 -7.37
N CYS A 444 -16.96 -6.87 -7.79
CA CYS A 444 -17.72 -8.07 -8.13
C CYS A 444 -17.84 -8.92 -6.85
N VAL A 445 -19.03 -9.46 -6.59
CA VAL A 445 -19.33 -10.28 -5.41
C VAL A 445 -20.03 -11.57 -5.79
N ILE A 446 -19.94 -12.59 -4.94
CA ILE A 446 -20.74 -13.81 -5.04
C ILE A 446 -21.93 -13.66 -4.09
N HIS A 447 -23.13 -13.47 -4.64
CA HIS A 447 -24.37 -13.36 -3.87
C HIS A 447 -25.34 -14.45 -4.32
N LYS A 448 -25.84 -15.27 -3.38
CA LYS A 448 -26.74 -16.40 -3.66
C LYS A 448 -26.23 -17.32 -4.79
N ASN A 449 -24.93 -17.63 -4.75
CA ASN A 449 -24.21 -18.45 -5.75
C ASN A 449 -24.23 -17.87 -7.19
N GLN A 450 -24.44 -16.56 -7.33
CA GLN A 450 -24.38 -15.85 -8.61
C GLN A 450 -23.42 -14.66 -8.50
N THR A 451 -22.84 -14.26 -9.63
CA THR A 451 -22.09 -13.00 -9.70
C THR A 451 -23.06 -11.83 -9.52
N GLY A 452 -22.76 -10.95 -8.58
CA GLY A 452 -23.39 -9.66 -8.40
C GLY A 452 -22.35 -8.54 -8.39
N PHE A 453 -22.83 -7.29 -8.41
CA PHE A 453 -22.00 -6.10 -8.48
C PHE A 453 -22.43 -5.10 -7.42
N VAL A 454 -21.45 -4.56 -6.68
CA VAL A 454 -21.66 -3.57 -5.62
C VAL A 454 -20.75 -2.39 -5.89
N THR A 455 -21.31 -1.18 -5.99
CA THR A 455 -20.55 0.06 -6.14
C THR A 455 -20.59 0.83 -4.85
N VAL A 456 -19.42 0.96 -4.22
CA VAL A 456 -19.25 1.72 -2.99
C VAL A 456 -18.90 3.17 -3.30
N VAL A 457 -19.37 4.08 -2.45
CA VAL A 457 -19.19 5.52 -2.60
C VAL A 457 -18.84 6.10 -1.25
N PHE A 458 -17.82 6.95 -1.20
CA PHE A 458 -17.39 7.67 0.01
C PHE A 458 -16.87 9.06 -0.36
N GLY A 459 -16.80 9.96 0.60
CA GLY A 459 -16.03 11.21 0.47
C GLY A 459 -14.53 10.93 0.55
N ILE A 460 -13.71 11.69 -0.20
CA ILE A 460 -12.26 11.44 -0.26
C ILE A 460 -11.56 11.44 1.10
N ASN A 461 -12.00 12.26 2.06
CA ASN A 461 -11.37 12.40 3.37
C ASN A 461 -12.14 11.69 4.49
N GLU A 462 -13.03 10.77 4.16
CA GLU A 462 -13.78 10.02 5.17
C GLU A 462 -12.91 9.00 5.89
N ASP A 463 -12.97 9.00 7.23
CA ASP A 463 -12.27 8.01 8.04
C ASP A 463 -13.12 6.74 8.18
N LEU A 464 -12.92 5.80 7.26
CA LEU A 464 -13.61 4.51 7.26
C LEU A 464 -13.19 3.58 8.41
N LYS A 465 -12.09 3.89 9.11
CA LYS A 465 -11.65 3.15 10.30
C LYS A 465 -12.36 3.61 11.56
N ARG A 466 -12.85 4.85 11.57
CA ARG A 466 -13.55 5.40 12.73
C ARG A 466 -14.76 4.54 13.04
N SER A 467 -14.77 4.01 14.27
CA SER A 467 -15.84 3.18 14.79
C SER A 467 -16.35 3.73 16.11
N PHE A 468 -17.61 3.49 16.39
CA PHE A 468 -18.29 3.87 17.63
C PHE A 468 -18.88 2.63 18.32
N GLU A 469 -18.91 2.63 19.64
CA GLU A 469 -19.59 1.58 20.40
C GLU A 469 -21.11 1.65 20.20
N VAL A 470 -21.76 0.49 20.18
CA VAL A 470 -23.21 0.38 19.99
C VAL A 470 -23.95 0.49 21.33
N PRO A 471 -25.09 1.22 21.42
CA PRO A 471 -25.84 1.85 20.33
C PRO A 471 -25.20 3.16 19.86
N ALA A 472 -24.68 3.16 18.63
CA ALA A 472 -24.07 4.33 18.04
C ALA A 472 -25.16 5.31 17.60
N ASN A 473 -24.98 6.60 17.90
CA ASN A 473 -25.86 7.63 17.40
C ASN A 473 -25.61 7.78 15.88
N LEU A 474 -26.60 7.44 15.04
CA LEU A 474 -26.51 7.59 13.58
C LEU A 474 -26.20 9.04 13.15
N GLU A 475 -26.43 10.02 14.04
CA GLU A 475 -26.07 11.42 13.84
C GLU A 475 -24.54 11.67 13.82
N GLU A 476 -23.76 10.81 14.46
CA GLU A 476 -22.30 10.95 14.54
C GLU A 476 -21.58 10.33 13.34
N LEU A 477 -22.19 9.34 12.70
CA LEU A 477 -21.72 8.77 11.44
C LEU A 477 -22.10 9.70 10.30
N LYS A 478 -21.11 10.20 9.58
CA LYS A 478 -21.31 11.09 8.45
C LYS A 478 -20.96 10.39 7.15
N PHE A 479 -21.87 10.44 6.18
CA PHE A 479 -21.67 9.99 4.81
C PHE A 479 -21.68 11.22 3.88
N CYS A 480 -20.57 11.47 3.20
CA CYS A 480 -20.30 12.66 2.39
C CYS A 480 -20.59 13.98 3.14
N GLY A 481 -20.35 14.00 4.46
CA GLY A 481 -20.57 15.16 5.34
C GLY A 481 -22.00 15.30 5.89
N VAL A 482 -22.95 14.48 5.45
CA VAL A 482 -24.35 14.43 5.92
C VAL A 482 -24.49 13.32 6.96
N SER A 483 -25.34 13.49 7.97
CA SER A 483 -25.52 12.42 8.97
C SER A 483 -26.13 11.17 8.32
N LEU A 484 -25.79 9.99 8.83
CA LEU A 484 -26.30 8.75 8.27
C LEU A 484 -27.83 8.66 8.44
N ALA A 485 -28.38 9.22 9.52
CA ALA A 485 -29.82 9.32 9.73
C ALA A 485 -30.52 10.15 8.63
N ASP A 486 -29.95 11.30 8.27
CA ASP A 486 -30.46 12.12 7.17
C ASP A 486 -30.34 11.39 5.83
N CYS A 487 -29.22 10.69 5.59
CA CYS A 487 -29.03 9.90 4.37
C CYS A 487 -30.12 8.83 4.20
N LEU A 488 -30.46 8.09 5.27
CA LEU A 488 -31.53 7.09 5.25
C LEU A 488 -32.89 7.71 4.92
N SER A 489 -33.14 8.91 5.44
CA SER A 489 -34.36 9.66 5.15
C SER A 489 -34.44 10.03 3.66
N HIS A 490 -33.32 10.46 3.06
CA HIS A 490 -33.23 10.69 1.61
C HIS A 490 -33.44 9.40 0.80
N TRP A 491 -33.05 8.24 1.34
CA TRP A 491 -33.20 6.94 0.67
C TRP A 491 -34.56 6.26 0.90
N GLY A 492 -35.46 6.88 1.66
CA GLY A 492 -36.74 6.28 2.04
C GLY A 492 -36.61 5.03 2.91
N MET A 493 -35.47 4.90 3.61
CA MET A 493 -35.17 3.80 4.53
C MET A 493 -35.61 4.19 5.94
N LYS A 494 -36.03 3.20 6.75
CA LYS A 494 -36.23 3.42 8.19
C LYS A 494 -34.89 3.72 8.85
N ASN A 495 -34.88 4.36 10.02
CA ASN A 495 -33.68 4.66 10.83
C ASN A 495 -33.01 3.41 11.44
N GLU A 496 -32.94 2.32 10.68
CA GLU A 496 -32.34 1.05 11.06
C GLU A 496 -31.35 0.66 9.94
N VAL A 497 -30.05 0.86 10.22
CA VAL A 497 -28.96 0.36 9.37
C VAL A 497 -28.43 -0.93 9.97
N LEU A 498 -28.30 -1.95 9.12
CA LEU A 498 -27.58 -3.15 9.48
C LEU A 498 -26.08 -2.88 9.40
N PHE A 499 -25.36 -3.26 10.44
CA PHE A 499 -23.90 -3.25 10.46
C PHE A 499 -23.40 -4.69 10.42
N SER A 500 -22.49 -4.97 9.49
CA SER A 500 -21.91 -6.30 9.32
C SER A 500 -20.90 -6.64 10.41
N GLY A 501 -20.76 -7.94 10.72
CA GLY A 501 -19.78 -8.47 11.66
C GLY A 501 -20.20 -8.33 13.13
N ASP A 502 -19.24 -8.01 14.01
CA ASP A 502 -19.49 -7.87 15.45
C ASP A 502 -20.40 -6.65 15.73
N ALA A 503 -21.52 -6.92 16.41
CA ALA A 503 -22.56 -5.97 16.78
C ALA A 503 -22.11 -4.93 17.83
N SER A 504 -20.88 -5.05 18.36
CA SER A 504 -20.32 -4.12 19.34
C SER A 504 -19.88 -2.77 18.77
N SER A 505 -19.68 -2.66 17.44
CA SER A 505 -19.12 -1.45 16.82
C SER A 505 -19.74 -1.09 15.48
N ALA A 506 -20.07 0.19 15.32
CA ALA A 506 -20.64 0.79 14.11
C ALA A 506 -19.61 1.65 13.37
N SER A 507 -19.50 1.48 12.04
CA SER A 507 -18.67 2.31 11.15
C SER A 507 -19.23 2.30 9.74
N LEU A 508 -18.86 3.28 8.90
CA LEU A 508 -19.24 3.30 7.48
C LEU A 508 -18.75 2.06 6.72
N TRP A 509 -17.59 1.52 7.11
CA TRP A 509 -17.04 0.30 6.52
C TRP A 509 -17.96 -0.92 6.70
N LYS A 510 -18.71 -0.96 7.81
CA LYS A 510 -19.62 -2.03 8.19
C LYS A 510 -21.08 -1.74 7.85
N ALA A 511 -21.44 -0.51 7.52
CA ALA A 511 -22.81 -0.13 7.22
C ALA A 511 -23.27 -0.76 5.89
N CYS A 512 -24.37 -1.52 5.92
CA CYS A 512 -24.95 -2.15 4.72
C CYS A 512 -25.74 -1.11 3.91
N LEU A 513 -25.03 -0.33 3.09
CA LEU A 513 -25.59 0.81 2.34
C LEU A 513 -25.69 0.57 0.84
N PHE A 514 -24.89 -0.34 0.28
CA PHE A 514 -24.66 -0.36 -1.17
C PHE A 514 -25.47 -1.48 -1.84
N PRO A 515 -26.25 -1.16 -2.90
CA PRO A 515 -27.12 -2.13 -3.54
C PRO A 515 -26.32 -3.21 -4.29
N VAL A 516 -26.77 -4.46 -4.16
CA VAL A 516 -26.30 -5.59 -4.97
C VAL A 516 -27.11 -5.63 -6.26
N CYS A 517 -26.45 -5.45 -7.39
CA CYS A 517 -27.08 -5.46 -8.73
C CYS A 517 -26.57 -6.62 -9.59
N SER A 518 -27.31 -6.92 -10.67
CA SER A 518 -26.99 -7.98 -11.62
C SER A 518 -25.91 -7.61 -12.64
N ASP A 519 -25.63 -6.31 -12.81
CA ASP A 519 -24.65 -5.81 -13.76
C ASP A 519 -23.90 -4.57 -13.22
N PRO A 520 -22.67 -4.29 -13.71
CA PRO A 520 -21.87 -3.16 -13.25
C PRO A 520 -22.53 -1.79 -13.44
N GLN A 521 -23.26 -1.60 -14.55
CA GLN A 521 -23.80 -0.28 -14.91
C GLN A 521 -24.97 0.10 -14.00
N SER A 522 -25.87 -0.85 -13.73
CA SER A 522 -26.97 -0.68 -12.77
C SER A 522 -26.44 -0.46 -11.35
N SER A 523 -25.40 -1.21 -10.94
CA SER A 523 -24.73 -1.01 -9.64
C SER A 523 -24.19 0.41 -9.50
N PHE A 524 -23.45 0.88 -10.51
CA PHE A 524 -22.89 2.22 -10.50
C PHE A 524 -23.98 3.30 -10.49
N SER A 525 -25.00 3.15 -11.34
CA SER A 525 -26.08 4.14 -11.49
C SER A 525 -26.89 4.26 -10.20
N ALA A 526 -27.27 3.14 -9.57
CA ALA A 526 -28.02 3.15 -8.32
C ALA A 526 -27.25 3.83 -7.18
N SER A 527 -25.97 3.49 -7.00
CA SER A 527 -25.14 4.13 -5.97
C SER A 527 -24.89 5.61 -6.25
N LEU A 528 -24.78 6.01 -7.52
CA LEU A 528 -24.65 7.42 -7.92
C LEU A 528 -25.95 8.21 -7.65
N GLU A 529 -27.11 7.64 -7.96
CA GLU A 529 -28.42 8.25 -7.68
C GLU A 529 -28.65 8.41 -6.16
N MET A 530 -28.28 7.41 -5.36
CA MET A 530 -28.28 7.51 -3.90
C MET A 530 -27.41 8.66 -3.39
N LEU A 531 -26.19 8.81 -3.92
CA LEU A 531 -25.30 9.92 -3.58
C LEU A 531 -25.91 11.27 -4.01
N GLN A 532 -26.42 11.37 -5.24
CA GLN A 532 -27.00 12.59 -5.77
C GLN A 532 -28.22 13.04 -4.96
N ALA A 533 -29.05 12.10 -4.49
CA ALA A 533 -30.17 12.40 -3.61
C ALA A 533 -29.71 13.09 -2.32
N VAL A 534 -28.68 12.55 -1.67
CA VAL A 534 -28.07 13.13 -0.47
C VAL A 534 -27.48 14.52 -0.75
N LEU A 535 -26.72 14.68 -1.83
CA LEU A 535 -26.06 15.95 -2.14
C LEU A 535 -27.03 17.06 -2.59
N SER A 536 -28.15 16.70 -3.23
CA SER A 536 -29.16 17.65 -3.71
C SER A 536 -30.29 17.91 -2.71
N GLY A 537 -30.36 17.13 -1.63
CA GLY A 537 -31.50 17.14 -0.70
C GLY A 537 -32.78 16.54 -1.28
N SER A 538 -32.71 15.83 -2.41
CA SER A 538 -33.86 15.13 -3.01
C SER A 538 -34.03 13.73 -2.41
N THR A 539 -35.07 13.01 -2.82
CA THR A 539 -35.32 11.64 -2.35
C THR A 539 -35.11 10.64 -3.48
N PHE A 540 -34.54 9.49 -3.13
CA PHE A 540 -34.34 8.37 -4.04
C PHE A 540 -34.65 7.07 -3.32
N THR A 541 -35.69 6.34 -3.74
CA THR A 541 -36.10 5.11 -3.04
C THR A 541 -35.67 3.89 -3.83
N LEU A 542 -34.90 3.02 -3.17
CA LEU A 542 -34.55 1.72 -3.73
C LEU A 542 -35.78 0.78 -3.76
N PRO A 543 -35.83 -0.17 -4.72
CA PRO A 543 -36.83 -1.24 -4.68
C PRO A 543 -36.82 -1.98 -3.34
N LYS A 544 -38.00 -2.32 -2.80
CA LYS A 544 -38.16 -2.86 -1.43
C LYS A 544 -37.34 -4.12 -1.15
N ASP A 545 -37.09 -4.94 -2.17
CA ASP A 545 -36.38 -6.22 -2.04
C ASP A 545 -34.89 -6.11 -2.40
N THR A 546 -34.37 -4.88 -2.52
CA THR A 546 -32.95 -4.64 -2.83
C THR A 546 -32.10 -5.10 -1.65
N THR A 547 -31.20 -6.03 -1.92
CA THR A 547 -30.19 -6.43 -0.93
C THR A 547 -29.11 -5.37 -0.87
N LEU A 548 -28.79 -4.90 0.34
CA LEU A 548 -27.69 -3.99 0.59
C LEU A 548 -26.51 -4.73 1.20
N MET A 549 -25.29 -4.32 0.85
CA MET A 549 -24.05 -4.84 1.42
C MET A 549 -23.20 -3.70 1.96
N SER A 550 -22.41 -4.03 2.98
CA SER A 550 -21.31 -3.16 3.43
C SER A 550 -20.05 -3.38 2.60
N MET A 551 -19.07 -2.47 2.73
CA MET A 551 -17.74 -2.69 2.14
C MET A 551 -17.07 -3.93 2.74
N GLN A 552 -17.27 -4.19 4.05
CA GLN A 552 -16.76 -5.40 4.70
C GLN A 552 -17.37 -6.67 4.10
N GLU A 553 -18.70 -6.74 3.94
CA GLU A 553 -19.37 -7.91 3.36
C GLU A 553 -18.96 -8.13 1.91
N ALA A 554 -18.89 -7.06 1.11
CA ALA A 554 -18.46 -7.14 -0.27
C ALA A 554 -17.05 -7.74 -0.40
N LEU A 555 -16.14 -7.41 0.52
CA LEU A 555 -14.79 -8.00 0.55
C LEU A 555 -14.74 -9.45 1.05
N GLN A 556 -15.70 -9.87 1.88
CA GLN A 556 -15.82 -11.27 2.33
C GLN A 556 -16.35 -12.19 1.24
N CYS A 557 -17.19 -11.66 0.34
CA CYS A 557 -17.76 -12.41 -0.78
C CYS A 557 -17.23 -11.96 -2.15
N LYS A 558 -16.08 -11.28 -2.20
CA LYS A 558 -15.50 -10.75 -3.44
C LYS A 558 -15.26 -11.85 -4.48
N ASN A 559 -15.63 -11.56 -5.73
CA ASN A 559 -15.36 -12.40 -6.89
C ASN A 559 -14.18 -11.78 -7.67
N LEU A 560 -12.95 -12.13 -7.27
CA LEU A 560 -11.74 -11.55 -7.86
C LEU A 560 -11.45 -12.02 -9.28
N GLU A 561 -11.87 -13.23 -9.64
CA GLU A 561 -11.75 -13.74 -11.01
C GLU A 561 -12.52 -12.83 -11.99
N GLU A 562 -13.74 -12.42 -11.61
CA GLU A 562 -14.56 -11.57 -12.47
C GLU A 562 -14.06 -10.12 -12.51
N MET A 563 -13.46 -9.63 -11.43
CA MET A 563 -12.73 -8.35 -11.46
C MET A 563 -11.52 -8.40 -12.39
N LEU A 564 -10.81 -9.53 -12.44
CA LEU A 564 -9.67 -9.72 -13.36
C LEU A 564 -10.11 -9.82 -14.82
N LYS A 565 -11.20 -10.53 -15.11
CA LYS A 565 -11.80 -10.57 -16.46
C LYS A 565 -12.20 -9.17 -16.94
N PHE A 566 -12.77 -8.34 -16.06
CA PHE A 566 -13.06 -6.95 -16.40
C PHE A 566 -11.79 -6.16 -16.76
N ARG A 567 -10.70 -6.29 -15.97
CA ARG A 567 -9.40 -5.67 -16.28
C ARG A 567 -8.79 -6.19 -17.58
N GLN A 568 -8.90 -7.49 -17.86
CA GLN A 568 -8.45 -8.09 -19.11
C GLN A 568 -9.24 -7.54 -20.30
N GLY A 569 -10.56 -7.42 -20.20
CA GLY A 569 -11.39 -6.83 -21.25
C GLY A 569 -11.01 -5.36 -21.53
N LEU A 570 -10.65 -4.58 -20.50
CA LEU A 570 -10.09 -3.24 -20.70
C LEU A 570 -8.75 -3.29 -21.44
N HIS A 571 -7.84 -4.18 -21.04
CA HIS A 571 -6.54 -4.34 -21.71
C HIS A 571 -6.67 -4.69 -23.19
N GLU A 572 -7.55 -5.63 -23.54
CA GLU A 572 -7.85 -6.02 -24.92
C GLU A 572 -8.44 -4.85 -25.71
N ASP A 573 -9.43 -4.14 -25.14
CA ASP A 573 -10.05 -2.97 -25.78
C ASP A 573 -9.07 -1.82 -26.01
N ILE A 574 -8.16 -1.57 -25.06
CA ILE A 574 -7.13 -0.53 -25.18
C ILE A 574 -6.17 -0.92 -26.30
N THR A 575 -5.62 -2.13 -26.26
CA THR A 575 -4.64 -2.63 -27.25
C THR A 575 -5.21 -2.67 -28.67
N GLN A 576 -6.52 -2.86 -28.85
CA GLN A 576 -7.16 -2.82 -30.15
C GLN A 576 -7.38 -1.41 -30.71
N ARG A 577 -7.32 -0.37 -29.85
CA ARG A 577 -7.66 1.02 -30.20
C ARG A 577 -6.46 1.98 -30.16
N THR A 578 -5.35 1.57 -29.56
CA THR A 578 -4.05 2.25 -29.56
C THR A 578 -3.11 1.58 -30.54
#